data_AF-A0A381R6K1-F1
#
_entry.id   AF-A0A381R6K1-F1
#
_cell.length_a   1.000
_cell.length_b   1.000
_cell.length_c   1.000
_cell.angle_alpha   90.00
_cell.angle_beta   90.00
_cell.angle_gamma   90.00
#
_symmetry.space_group_name_H-M   'P 1'
#
loop_
_entity.id
_entity.type
_entity.pdbx_description
1 polymer ?
#
loop_
_entity_poly.entity_id
_entity_poly.type
_entity_poly.pdbx_seq_one_letter_code
_entity_poly.pdbx_strand_id
1 'polypeptide(L)'
;MELDPYKILGISYDADLKEIRENFKKLVLKNHPDRGGNAINFEIIKNAYSYLYKYKINQQKQLQKEQRTFDKYTSTRDFQTESLDREFNKIKINPNDKNLDSNKFNKIFEIHKINDADDRGYETKRSKERLDYDEIQRRNKNKKKEKLQIQVYQEPEPIELTTDNYKKLGLKYVKDFSQNVGKRGSNYSDFQRAYTEYDTKNMQNHRTKNFKSVEEYQRQRKNQNFKITPEEAMKMEIKKKEELAMEEKRRYYVSKNDRKIEKKFRSFQNHLQF
;
A
#
# COMPACT_ATOMS: atom_id res chain seq x y z
N MET A 1 -26.66 -15.18 -17.67
CA MET A 1 -26.22 -13.79 -17.92
C MET A 1 -26.04 -13.12 -16.57
N GLU A 2 -24.82 -12.71 -16.24
CA GLU A 2 -24.55 -11.90 -15.05
C GLU A 2 -25.05 -10.48 -15.34
N LEU A 3 -26.10 -10.06 -14.63
CA LEU A 3 -26.71 -8.75 -14.80
C LEU A 3 -25.95 -7.72 -13.96
N ASP A 4 -25.36 -6.74 -14.63
CA ASP A 4 -24.62 -5.65 -13.96
C ASP A 4 -25.59 -4.69 -13.25
N PRO A 5 -25.57 -4.61 -11.90
CA PRO A 5 -26.48 -3.77 -11.14
C PRO A 5 -26.37 -2.28 -11.44
N TYR A 6 -25.18 -1.79 -11.82
CA TYR A 6 -24.96 -0.37 -12.15
C TYR A 6 -25.61 -0.01 -13.48
N LYS A 7 -25.54 -0.92 -14.46
CA LYS A 7 -26.20 -0.75 -15.76
C LYS A 7 -27.72 -0.84 -15.65
N ILE A 8 -28.26 -1.72 -14.79
CA ILE A 8 -29.70 -1.81 -14.53
C ILE A 8 -30.24 -0.50 -13.97
N LEU A 9 -29.50 0.13 -13.06
CA LEU A 9 -29.89 1.38 -12.42
C LEU A 9 -29.52 2.63 -13.22
N GLY A 10 -28.74 2.49 -14.31
CA GLY A 10 -28.30 3.59 -15.17
C GLY A 10 -27.39 4.58 -14.46
N ILE A 11 -26.51 4.10 -13.58
CA ILE A 11 -25.62 4.93 -12.75
C ILE A 11 -24.15 4.62 -13.01
N SER A 12 -23.29 5.61 -12.75
CA SER A 12 -21.85 5.42 -12.75
C SER A 12 -21.41 4.44 -11.65
N TYR A 13 -20.30 3.73 -11.88
CA TYR A 13 -19.69 2.86 -10.86
C TYR A 13 -19.22 3.65 -9.61
N ASP A 14 -18.92 4.93 -9.80
CA ASP A 14 -18.50 5.84 -8.72
C ASP A 14 -19.68 6.50 -7.99
N ALA A 15 -20.92 6.20 -8.37
CA ALA A 15 -22.12 6.82 -7.80
C ALA A 15 -22.18 6.71 -6.27
N ASP A 16 -22.64 7.78 -5.62
CA ASP A 16 -22.82 7.82 -4.17
C ASP A 16 -24.17 7.23 -3.74
N LEU A 17 -24.33 6.91 -2.46
CA LEU A 17 -25.57 6.34 -1.90
C LEU A 17 -26.80 7.19 -2.20
N LYS A 18 -26.63 8.52 -2.26
CA LYS A 18 -27.72 9.45 -2.60
C LYS A 18 -28.18 9.26 -4.04
N GLU A 19 -27.23 9.18 -4.97
CA GLU A 19 -27.48 9.00 -6.40
C GLU A 19 -28.13 7.64 -6.70
N ILE A 20 -27.67 6.58 -6.02
CA ILE A 20 -28.27 5.23 -6.10
C ILE A 20 -29.75 5.25 -5.67
N ARG A 21 -30.08 5.95 -4.57
CA ARG A 21 -31.47 6.09 -4.09
C ARG A 21 -32.35 6.88 -5.04
N GLU A 22 -31.83 7.99 -5.56
CA GLU A 22 -32.59 8.87 -6.45
C GLU A 22 -32.94 8.16 -7.77
N ASN A 23 -31.99 7.46 -8.38
CA ASN A 23 -32.23 6.76 -9.63
C ASN A 23 -33.07 5.49 -9.45
N PHE A 24 -32.92 4.77 -8.34
CA PHE A 24 -33.86 3.70 -7.98
C PHE A 24 -35.31 4.22 -7.87
N LYS A 25 -35.53 5.34 -7.18
CA LYS A 25 -36.87 5.94 -7.06
C LYS A 25 -37.46 6.30 -8.42
N LYS A 26 -36.66 6.88 -9.33
CA LYS A 26 -37.09 7.21 -10.70
C LYS A 26 -37.49 5.95 -11.50
N LEU A 27 -36.72 4.87 -11.38
CA LEU A 27 -36.97 3.62 -12.11
C LEU A 27 -38.17 2.84 -11.57
N VAL A 28 -38.36 2.84 -10.24
CA VAL A 28 -39.52 2.25 -9.57
C VAL A 28 -40.80 2.94 -10.01
N LEU A 29 -40.83 4.27 -10.05
CA LEU A 29 -42.02 5.02 -10.45
C LEU A 29 -42.45 4.74 -11.90
N LYS A 30 -41.48 4.42 -12.78
CA LYS A 30 -41.73 4.07 -14.18
C LYS A 30 -42.16 2.62 -14.40
N ASN A 31 -41.62 1.69 -13.62
CA ASN A 31 -41.84 0.24 -13.80
C ASN A 31 -42.77 -0.38 -12.74
N HIS A 32 -43.49 0.43 -11.97
CA HIS A 32 -44.38 -0.08 -10.93
C HIS A 32 -45.53 -0.90 -11.55
N PRO A 33 -45.82 -2.12 -11.07
CA PRO A 33 -46.88 -2.96 -11.62
C PRO A 33 -48.25 -2.26 -11.57
N ASP A 34 -48.59 -1.58 -10.47
CA ASP A 34 -49.86 -0.83 -10.34
C ASP A 34 -49.98 0.38 -11.28
N ARG A 35 -48.89 0.79 -11.95
CA ARG A 35 -48.88 1.89 -12.93
C ARG A 35 -48.68 1.40 -14.37
N GLY A 36 -48.89 0.11 -14.62
CA GLY A 36 -48.76 -0.51 -15.94
C GLY A 36 -47.33 -0.99 -16.27
N GLY A 37 -46.44 -1.11 -15.29
CA GLY A 37 -45.09 -1.62 -15.45
C GLY A 37 -44.97 -3.15 -15.38
N ASN A 38 -43.85 -3.70 -15.85
CA ASN A 38 -43.58 -5.13 -15.81
C ASN A 38 -43.05 -5.57 -14.43
N ALA A 39 -43.75 -6.51 -13.77
CA ALA A 39 -43.38 -7.05 -12.47
C ALA A 39 -41.97 -7.68 -12.43
N ILE A 40 -41.55 -8.32 -13.52
CA ILE A 40 -40.21 -8.94 -13.62
C ILE A 40 -39.12 -7.87 -13.62
N ASN A 41 -39.34 -6.78 -14.37
CA ASN A 41 -38.39 -5.66 -14.42
C ASN A 41 -38.31 -4.96 -13.06
N PHE A 42 -39.45 -4.81 -12.39
CA PHE A 42 -39.50 -4.24 -11.05
C PHE A 42 -38.67 -5.05 -10.05
N GLU A 43 -38.76 -6.38 -10.10
CA GLU A 43 -38.00 -7.27 -9.22
C GLU A 43 -36.49 -7.23 -9.49
N ILE A 44 -36.09 -7.16 -10.77
CA ILE A 44 -34.68 -6.99 -11.16
C ILE A 44 -34.12 -5.66 -10.64
N ILE A 45 -34.87 -4.56 -10.77
CA ILE A 45 -34.47 -3.23 -10.27
C ILE A 45 -34.34 -3.25 -8.73
N LYS A 46 -35.27 -3.89 -8.03
CA LYS A 46 -35.25 -4.03 -6.56
C LYS A 46 -34.02 -4.82 -6.07
N ASN A 47 -33.71 -5.92 -6.75
CA ASN A 47 -32.55 -6.75 -6.41
C ASN A 47 -31.22 -6.02 -6.67
N ALA A 48 -31.10 -5.32 -7.80
CA ALA A 48 -29.94 -4.49 -8.11
C ALA A 48 -29.70 -3.39 -7.07
N TYR A 49 -30.76 -2.69 -6.66
CA TYR A 49 -30.68 -1.67 -5.61
C TYR A 49 -30.27 -2.25 -4.26
N SER A 50 -30.88 -3.35 -3.83
CA SER A 50 -30.56 -3.99 -2.55
C SER A 50 -29.08 -4.39 -2.46
N TYR A 51 -28.54 -4.94 -3.56
CA TYR A 51 -27.15 -5.32 -3.67
C TYR A 51 -26.20 -4.10 -3.56
N LEU A 52 -26.39 -3.08 -4.40
CA LEU A 52 -25.52 -1.90 -4.41
C LEU A 52 -25.57 -1.12 -3.10
N TYR A 53 -26.75 -1.01 -2.51
CA TYR A 53 -26.94 -0.31 -1.25
C TYR A 53 -26.19 -1.00 -0.10
N LYS A 54 -26.30 -2.34 0.01
CA LYS A 54 -25.54 -3.12 1.00
C LYS A 54 -24.03 -3.00 0.77
N TYR A 55 -23.60 -3.08 -0.49
CA TYR A 55 -22.19 -2.98 -0.86
C TYR A 55 -21.58 -1.63 -0.45
N LYS A 56 -22.19 -0.50 -0.85
CA LYS A 56 -21.68 0.84 -0.52
C LYS A 56 -21.72 1.15 0.99
N ILE A 57 -22.75 0.71 1.72
CA ILE A 57 -22.78 0.86 3.19
C ILE A 57 -21.65 0.09 3.87
N ASN A 58 -21.39 -1.15 3.43
CA ASN A 58 -20.32 -1.96 4.01
C ASN A 58 -18.95 -1.34 3.72
N GLN A 59 -18.74 -0.81 2.51
CA GLN A 59 -17.52 -0.07 2.15
C GLN A 59 -17.32 1.16 3.04
N GLN A 60 -18.35 2.00 3.24
CA GLN A 60 -18.26 3.19 4.12
C GLN A 60 -17.95 2.81 5.57
N LYS A 61 -18.58 1.74 6.10
CA LYS A 61 -18.32 1.25 7.45
C LYS A 61 -16.89 0.74 7.63
N GLN A 62 -16.31 0.11 6.61
CA GLN A 62 -14.92 -0.36 6.65
C GLN A 62 -13.94 0.82 6.69
N LEU A 63 -14.12 1.80 5.80
CA LEU A 63 -13.30 3.02 5.74
C LEU A 63 -13.34 3.81 7.06
N GLN A 64 -14.53 3.97 7.66
CA GLN A 64 -14.67 4.65 8.95
C GLN A 64 -14.00 3.89 10.10
N LYS A 65 -14.06 2.55 10.10
CA LYS A 65 -13.35 1.73 11.11
C LYS A 65 -11.83 1.90 10.99
N GLU A 66 -11.29 1.91 9.78
CA GLU A 66 -9.86 2.10 9.53
C GLU A 66 -9.35 3.48 9.97
N GLN A 67 -10.11 4.54 9.65
CA GLN A 67 -9.80 5.90 10.09
C GLN A 67 -9.84 6.03 11.62
N ARG A 68 -10.90 5.52 12.27
CA ARG A 68 -11.00 5.54 13.75
C ARG A 68 -9.87 4.78 14.43
N THR A 69 -9.41 3.66 13.86
CA THR A 69 -8.26 2.92 14.41
C THR A 69 -6.95 3.69 14.24
N PHE A 70 -6.79 4.41 13.12
CA PHE A 70 -5.62 5.25 12.87
C PHE A 70 -5.57 6.45 13.81
N ASP A 71 -6.68 7.19 13.93
CA ASP A 71 -6.79 8.38 14.78
C ASP A 71 -6.59 8.03 16.25
N LYS A 72 -7.19 6.92 16.72
CA LYS A 72 -7.01 6.44 18.10
C LYS A 72 -5.55 6.13 18.40
N TYR A 73 -4.82 5.53 17.46
CA TYR A 73 -3.39 5.19 17.62
C TYR A 73 -2.49 6.44 17.62
N THR A 74 -2.76 7.39 16.72
CA THR A 74 -1.98 8.65 16.67
C THR A 74 -2.24 9.49 17.91
N SER A 75 -3.49 9.63 18.35
CA SER A 75 -3.83 10.41 19.55
C SER A 75 -3.25 9.81 20.84
N THR A 76 -3.24 8.48 21.00
CA THR A 76 -2.64 7.85 22.19
C THR A 76 -1.13 8.04 22.24
N ARG A 77 -0.45 7.99 21.09
CA ARG A 77 0.99 8.20 21.01
C ARG A 77 1.36 9.66 21.28
N ASP A 78 0.64 10.58 20.65
CA ASP A 78 0.93 12.02 20.75
C ASP A 78 0.65 12.53 22.19
N PHE A 79 -0.38 12.00 22.86
CA PHE A 79 -0.67 12.28 24.29
C PHE A 79 0.40 11.70 25.25
N GLN A 80 0.90 10.50 24.99
CA GLN A 80 2.01 9.93 25.76
C GLN A 80 3.28 10.77 25.59
N THR A 81 3.58 11.25 24.38
CA THR A 81 4.75 12.11 24.15
C THR A 81 4.64 13.47 24.86
N GLU A 82 3.48 14.13 24.83
CA GLU A 82 3.29 15.42 25.52
C GLU A 82 3.31 15.31 27.05
N SER A 83 2.88 14.16 27.59
CA SER A 83 2.91 13.90 29.03
C SER A 83 4.35 13.65 29.50
N LEU A 84 5.14 12.93 28.70
CA LEU A 84 6.56 12.69 28.95
C LEU A 84 7.39 13.99 28.84
N ASP A 85 7.11 14.85 27.86
CA ASP A 85 7.80 16.13 27.67
C ASP A 85 7.64 17.08 28.89
N ARG A 86 6.49 17.03 29.58
CA ARG A 86 6.23 17.84 30.79
C ARG A 86 6.96 17.34 32.04
N GLU A 87 7.08 16.02 32.22
CA GLU A 87 7.89 15.45 33.30
C GLU A 87 9.39 15.67 33.06
N PHE A 88 9.80 15.77 31.79
CA PHE A 88 11.21 15.86 31.40
C PHE A 88 11.90 17.19 31.68
N ASN A 89 11.18 18.31 31.61
CA ASN A 89 11.74 19.61 31.97
C ASN A 89 12.25 19.69 33.42
N LYS A 90 11.98 18.67 34.25
CA LYS A 90 12.47 18.54 35.63
C LYS A 90 13.72 17.66 35.74
N ILE A 91 14.06 16.85 34.74
CA ILE A 91 15.13 15.86 34.81
C ILE A 91 16.44 16.48 34.30
N LYS A 92 17.33 16.83 35.22
CA LYS A 92 18.71 17.24 34.90
C LYS A 92 19.62 16.03 34.79
N ILE A 93 20.50 16.03 33.79
CA ILE A 93 21.44 14.92 33.52
C ILE A 93 22.86 15.48 33.61
N ASN A 94 23.70 14.80 34.39
CA ASN A 94 25.13 15.02 34.38
C ASN A 94 25.76 13.88 33.54
N PRO A 95 26.40 14.17 32.39
CA PRO A 95 27.04 13.16 31.57
C PRO A 95 28.26 12.49 32.22
N ASN A 96 28.79 13.04 33.32
CA ASN A 96 29.92 12.49 34.08
C ASN A 96 29.50 11.68 35.32
N ASP A 97 28.22 11.36 35.46
CA ASP A 97 27.77 10.52 36.58
C ASP A 97 28.33 9.10 36.45
N LYS A 98 28.99 8.61 37.51
CA LYS A 98 29.62 7.28 37.53
C LYS A 98 28.60 6.15 37.68
N ASN A 99 27.38 6.46 38.11
CA ASN A 99 26.31 5.49 38.32
C ASN A 99 25.21 5.66 37.27
N LEU A 100 25.26 4.83 36.21
CA LEU A 100 24.25 4.85 35.15
C LEU A 100 22.92 4.22 35.63
N ASP A 101 21.94 5.06 35.95
CA ASP A 101 20.57 4.60 36.20
C ASP A 101 19.87 4.22 34.87
N SER A 102 19.69 2.91 34.65
CA SER A 102 19.04 2.37 33.46
C SER A 102 17.60 2.88 33.28
N ASN A 103 16.86 3.14 34.36
CA ASN A 103 15.49 3.63 34.26
C ASN A 103 15.47 5.08 33.79
N LYS A 104 16.39 5.90 34.29
CA LYS A 104 16.57 7.28 33.83
C LYS A 104 17.02 7.30 32.37
N PHE A 105 17.99 6.47 32.00
CA PHE A 105 18.44 6.33 30.61
C PHE A 105 17.31 5.94 29.65
N ASN A 106 16.55 4.88 29.95
CA ASN A 106 15.46 4.42 29.09
C ASN A 106 14.40 5.50 28.87
N LYS A 107 14.05 6.26 29.91
CA LYS A 107 13.12 7.39 29.79
C LYS A 107 13.66 8.48 28.85
N ILE A 108 14.95 8.83 28.98
CA ILE A 108 15.61 9.85 28.14
C ILE A 108 15.68 9.36 26.70
N PHE A 109 16.07 8.11 26.53
CA PHE A 109 16.17 7.46 25.23
C PHE A 109 14.81 7.48 24.53
N GLU A 110 13.73 6.98 25.14
CA GLU A 110 12.41 6.92 24.50
C GLU A 110 11.90 8.29 24.04
N ILE A 111 12.21 9.36 24.76
CA ILE A 111 11.76 10.73 24.41
C ILE A 111 12.58 11.30 23.27
N HIS A 112 13.91 11.19 23.35
CA HIS A 112 14.80 11.73 22.34
C HIS A 112 14.99 10.80 21.14
N LYS A 113 14.48 9.56 21.22
CA LYS A 113 14.49 8.59 20.13
C LYS A 113 13.87 9.21 18.89
N ILE A 114 14.65 9.19 17.81
CA ILE A 114 14.18 9.61 16.49
C ILE A 114 13.66 8.34 15.83
N ASN A 115 12.37 8.34 15.54
CA ASN A 115 11.76 7.20 14.85
C ASN A 115 12.14 7.23 13.38
N ASP A 116 12.68 6.11 12.92
CA ASP A 116 12.98 5.84 11.53
C ASP A 116 11.78 5.23 10.79
N ALA A 117 11.88 5.17 9.46
CA ALA A 117 10.86 4.57 8.60
C ALA A 117 10.62 3.07 8.90
N ASP A 118 11.59 2.41 9.53
CA ASP A 118 11.59 0.97 9.83
C ASP A 118 11.02 0.67 11.22
N ASP A 119 11.06 1.65 12.13
CA ASP A 119 10.70 1.47 13.55
C ASP A 119 9.21 1.16 13.77
N ARG A 120 8.37 1.40 12.76
CA ARG A 120 6.94 1.10 12.83
C ARG A 120 6.66 -0.40 12.90
N GLY A 121 7.52 -1.22 12.32
CA GLY A 121 7.30 -2.66 12.16
C GLY A 121 5.91 -3.01 11.59
N TYR A 122 5.40 -4.18 11.95
CA TYR A 122 4.07 -4.66 11.53
C TYR A 122 2.94 -4.37 12.53
N GLU A 123 3.20 -3.66 13.63
CA GLU A 123 2.27 -3.50 14.77
C GLU A 123 0.90 -2.92 14.40
N THR A 124 0.83 -2.08 13.35
CA THR A 124 -0.44 -1.47 12.92
C THR A 124 -1.34 -2.41 12.13
N LYS A 125 -0.83 -3.57 11.69
CA LYS A 125 -1.60 -4.56 10.95
C LYS A 125 -1.77 -5.82 11.81
N ARG A 126 -2.42 -5.68 12.98
CA ARG A 126 -3.01 -6.84 13.66
C ARG A 126 -4.07 -7.44 12.75
N SER A 127 -3.66 -8.50 12.03
CA SER A 127 -4.44 -9.66 11.61
C SER A 127 -5.90 -9.36 11.25
N LYS A 128 -6.17 -9.02 9.99
CA LYS A 128 -7.50 -9.29 9.43
C LYS A 128 -7.59 -10.48 8.51
N GLU A 129 -6.47 -11.04 8.05
CA GLU A 129 -6.44 -12.29 7.28
C GLU A 129 -5.00 -12.80 7.29
N ARG A 130 -4.59 -13.52 8.34
CA ARG A 130 -3.42 -14.39 8.20
C ARG A 130 -3.96 -15.64 7.50
N LEU A 131 -3.54 -15.87 6.26
CA LEU A 131 -3.89 -17.09 5.56
C LEU A 131 -3.30 -18.28 6.34
N ASP A 132 -4.12 -19.31 6.52
CA ASP A 132 -3.67 -20.55 7.13
C ASP A 132 -2.62 -21.22 6.25
N TYR A 133 -1.62 -21.86 6.85
CA TYR A 133 -0.49 -22.47 6.12
C TYR A 133 -1.00 -23.49 5.09
N ASP A 134 -2.01 -24.28 5.45
CA ASP A 134 -2.63 -25.25 4.55
C ASP A 134 -3.39 -24.60 3.39
N GLU A 135 -3.98 -23.43 3.61
CA GLU A 135 -4.64 -22.66 2.56
C GLU A 135 -3.61 -22.10 1.55
N ILE A 136 -2.46 -21.63 2.05
CA ILE A 136 -1.31 -21.20 1.22
C ILE A 136 -0.83 -22.37 0.36
N GLN A 137 -0.64 -23.56 0.95
CA GLN A 137 -0.17 -24.75 0.21
C GLN A 137 -1.19 -25.23 -0.85
N ARG A 138 -2.49 -25.21 -0.54
CA ARG A 138 -3.54 -25.56 -1.51
C ARG A 138 -3.60 -24.57 -2.68
N ARG A 139 -3.47 -23.26 -2.41
CA ARG A 139 -3.40 -22.23 -3.46
C ARG A 139 -2.15 -22.39 -4.34
N ASN A 140 -1.02 -22.81 -3.77
CA ASN A 140 0.22 -23.07 -4.51
C ASN A 140 0.10 -24.25 -5.49
N LYS A 141 -0.61 -25.33 -5.10
CA LYS A 141 -0.78 -26.52 -5.94
C LYS A 141 -1.75 -26.32 -7.13
N ASN A 142 -2.75 -25.45 -6.98
CA ASN A 142 -3.88 -25.37 -7.92
C ASN A 142 -3.74 -24.35 -9.07
N LYS A 143 -2.63 -23.62 -9.19
CA LYS A 143 -2.48 -22.60 -10.24
C LYS A 143 -1.94 -23.18 -11.55
N LYS A 144 -2.77 -23.10 -12.61
CA LYS A 144 -2.36 -23.33 -14.00
C LYS A 144 -1.30 -22.30 -14.41
N LYS A 145 -0.20 -22.74 -15.01
CA LYS A 145 0.78 -21.85 -15.65
C LYS A 145 0.05 -21.01 -16.70
N GLU A 146 -0.03 -19.70 -16.50
CA GLU A 146 -0.56 -18.79 -17.50
C GLU A 146 0.22 -18.98 -18.80
N LYS A 147 -0.51 -19.29 -19.88
CA LYS A 147 0.09 -19.40 -21.21
C LYS A 147 0.54 -18.00 -21.62
N LEU A 148 1.79 -17.92 -22.06
CA LEU A 148 2.48 -16.69 -22.47
C LEU A 148 1.56 -15.77 -23.29
N GLN A 149 1.15 -14.66 -22.67
CA GLN A 149 0.48 -13.54 -23.33
C GLN A 149 1.52 -12.59 -23.94
N ILE A 150 1.01 -11.79 -24.88
CA ILE A 150 1.68 -10.76 -25.68
C ILE A 150 2.78 -10.01 -24.91
N GLN A 151 3.93 -9.78 -25.56
CA GLN A 151 5.02 -8.95 -25.01
C GLN A 151 4.54 -7.50 -24.89
N VAL A 152 4.13 -7.11 -23.69
CA VAL A 152 3.87 -5.70 -23.32
C VAL A 152 5.22 -5.04 -23.06
N TYR A 153 5.49 -3.89 -23.69
CA TYR A 153 6.66 -3.09 -23.36
C TYR A 153 6.49 -2.51 -21.95
N GLN A 154 7.38 -2.88 -21.04
CA GLN A 154 7.47 -2.33 -19.70
C GLN A 154 8.88 -1.75 -19.54
N GLU A 155 8.96 -0.50 -19.11
CA GLU A 155 10.24 0.07 -18.70
C GLU A 155 10.82 -0.74 -17.54
N PRO A 156 12.12 -1.04 -17.55
CA PRO A 156 12.75 -1.75 -16.46
C PRO A 156 12.64 -0.92 -15.19
N GLU A 157 11.99 -1.47 -14.16
CA GLU A 157 11.96 -0.85 -12.85
C GLU A 157 13.29 -1.09 -12.12
N PRO A 158 13.79 -0.11 -11.36
CA PRO A 158 14.97 -0.32 -10.54
C PRO A 158 14.68 -1.40 -9.50
N ILE A 159 15.49 -2.46 -9.52
CA ILE A 159 15.52 -3.43 -8.43
C ILE A 159 16.35 -2.76 -7.33
N GLU A 160 15.72 -2.42 -6.20
CA GLU A 160 16.44 -1.94 -5.03
C GLU A 160 17.30 -3.10 -4.49
N LEU A 161 18.59 -3.11 -4.86
CA LEU A 161 19.58 -4.01 -4.25
C LEU A 161 19.86 -3.50 -2.83
N THR A 162 19.31 -4.17 -1.84
CA THR A 162 19.50 -3.83 -0.41
C THR A 162 20.80 -4.38 0.16
N THR A 163 21.69 -4.96 -0.66
CA THR A 163 23.03 -5.39 -0.24
C THR A 163 23.97 -4.23 0.02
N ASP A 164 23.60 -3.03 -0.43
CA ASP A 164 24.41 -1.85 -0.28
C ASP A 164 24.06 -1.14 1.04
N ASN A 165 25.08 -0.60 1.71
CA ASN A 165 24.96 0.11 3.00
C ASN A 165 24.32 1.50 2.86
N TYR A 166 23.28 1.65 2.05
CA TYR A 166 22.51 2.90 1.93
C TYR A 166 21.06 2.71 2.34
N LYS A 167 20.45 3.79 2.81
CA LYS A 167 19.03 3.83 3.17
C LYS A 167 18.36 4.93 2.38
N LYS A 168 17.19 4.63 1.81
CA LYS A 168 16.39 5.62 1.09
C LYS A 168 15.75 6.60 2.07
N LEU A 169 16.14 7.87 1.97
CA LEU A 169 15.63 8.94 2.84
C LEU A 169 14.27 9.44 2.38
N GLY A 170 13.44 9.89 3.34
CA GLY A 170 12.12 10.47 3.07
C GLY A 170 11.01 9.43 2.87
N LEU A 171 11.27 8.16 3.17
CA LEU A 171 10.24 7.16 3.26
C LEU A 171 9.38 7.43 4.51
N LYS A 172 8.06 7.39 4.34
CA LYS A 172 7.13 7.51 5.47
C LYS A 172 7.08 6.23 6.32
N TYR A 173 7.19 5.09 5.66
CA TYR A 173 7.26 3.76 6.27
C TYR A 173 7.76 2.76 5.22
N VAL A 174 8.54 1.76 5.65
CA VAL A 174 8.90 0.62 4.81
C VAL A 174 7.75 -0.38 4.80
N LYS A 175 7.38 -0.87 3.61
CA LYS A 175 6.26 -1.81 3.40
C LYS A 175 6.71 -3.24 3.17
N ASP A 176 7.91 -3.42 2.64
CA ASP A 176 8.46 -4.70 2.21
C ASP A 176 9.93 -4.74 2.63
N PHE A 177 10.26 -5.66 3.53
CA PHE A 177 11.62 -5.96 3.99
C PHE A 177 12.24 -7.16 3.25
N SER A 178 11.66 -7.61 2.12
CA SER A 178 12.21 -8.70 1.32
C SER A 178 13.57 -8.32 0.74
N GLN A 179 14.49 -9.29 0.69
CA GLN A 179 15.80 -9.11 0.08
C GLN A 179 16.09 -10.25 -0.90
N ASN A 180 16.58 -9.86 -2.08
CA ASN A 180 17.24 -10.77 -3.02
C ASN A 180 18.75 -10.53 -2.96
N VAL A 181 19.50 -11.48 -2.44
CA VAL A 181 20.94 -11.37 -2.18
C VAL A 181 21.80 -11.91 -3.35
N GLY A 182 21.18 -12.13 -4.52
CA GLY A 182 21.87 -12.69 -5.68
C GLY A 182 22.39 -14.10 -5.45
N LYS A 183 23.43 -14.51 -6.19
CA LYS A 183 23.90 -15.91 -6.24
C LYS A 183 24.60 -16.42 -4.97
N ARG A 184 25.00 -15.55 -4.05
CA ARG A 184 25.85 -15.90 -2.89
C ARG A 184 25.19 -15.78 -1.52
N GLY A 185 23.94 -15.33 -1.44
CA GLY A 185 23.22 -15.22 -0.17
C GLY A 185 21.82 -15.82 -0.23
N SER A 186 21.25 -16.13 0.95
CA SER A 186 19.89 -16.65 1.07
C SER A 186 18.89 -15.53 0.82
N ASN A 187 18.15 -15.62 -0.29
CA ASN A 187 17.00 -14.74 -0.53
C ASN A 187 15.96 -14.95 0.56
N TYR A 188 15.43 -13.86 1.10
CA TYR A 188 14.37 -13.91 2.09
C TYR A 188 13.24 -12.96 1.71
N SER A 189 12.02 -13.36 2.01
CA SER A 189 10.83 -12.56 1.79
C SER A 189 10.36 -11.98 3.12
N ASP A 190 9.88 -10.76 3.08
CA ASP A 190 9.18 -10.09 4.16
C ASP A 190 8.09 -11.00 4.74
N PHE A 191 8.04 -11.10 6.07
CA PHE A 191 7.10 -12.01 6.74
C PHE A 191 5.66 -11.68 6.40
N GLN A 192 5.29 -10.41 6.33
CA GLN A 192 3.94 -10.04 5.93
C GLN A 192 3.69 -10.45 4.48
N ARG A 193 4.59 -10.08 3.57
CA ARG A 193 4.47 -10.40 2.14
C ARG A 193 4.32 -11.91 1.92
N ALA A 194 5.12 -12.74 2.58
CA ALA A 194 5.06 -14.20 2.46
C ALA A 194 3.69 -14.80 2.84
N TYR A 195 2.94 -14.16 3.74
CA TYR A 195 1.64 -14.65 4.20
C TYR A 195 0.44 -13.93 3.58
N THR A 196 0.62 -12.73 3.01
CA THR A 196 -0.47 -11.94 2.40
C THR A 196 -0.42 -11.92 0.88
N GLU A 197 0.77 -11.92 0.30
CA GLU A 197 0.97 -11.79 -1.14
C GLU A 197 1.55 -13.09 -1.71
N TYR A 198 0.92 -13.58 -2.77
CA TYR A 198 1.49 -14.68 -3.55
C TYR A 198 2.58 -14.10 -4.46
N ASP A 199 3.82 -14.58 -4.35
CA ASP A 199 4.89 -14.20 -5.26
C ASP A 199 4.72 -14.87 -6.63
N THR A 200 3.88 -14.28 -7.49
CA THR A 200 3.74 -14.69 -8.90
C THR A 200 4.97 -14.33 -9.72
N LYS A 201 5.79 -13.37 -9.27
CA LYS A 201 6.84 -12.75 -10.08
C LYS A 201 8.08 -13.66 -10.18
N ASN A 202 8.44 -14.38 -9.11
CA ASN A 202 9.60 -15.29 -9.13
C ASN A 202 9.35 -16.66 -9.80
N MET A 203 8.10 -17.03 -10.12
CA MET A 203 7.80 -18.32 -10.77
C MET A 203 7.77 -18.26 -12.30
N GLN A 204 7.91 -17.08 -12.90
CA GLN A 204 8.16 -17.00 -14.33
C GLN A 204 9.62 -17.38 -14.58
N ASN A 205 9.86 -18.68 -14.74
CA ASN A 205 10.96 -19.17 -15.55
C ASN A 205 10.79 -18.57 -16.94
N HIS A 206 11.27 -17.34 -17.13
CA HIS A 206 11.54 -16.78 -18.44
C HIS A 206 12.64 -17.67 -19.01
N ARG A 207 12.24 -18.80 -19.62
CA ARG A 207 13.09 -19.50 -20.55
C ARG A 207 13.40 -18.47 -21.63
N THR A 208 14.56 -17.84 -21.52
CA THR A 208 15.14 -17.07 -22.60
C THR A 208 15.11 -17.99 -23.81
N LYS A 209 14.44 -17.56 -24.90
CA LYS A 209 14.50 -18.34 -26.13
C LYS A 209 15.97 -18.45 -26.51
N ASN A 210 16.50 -19.66 -26.51
CA ASN A 210 17.84 -19.91 -26.99
C ASN A 210 17.77 -19.93 -28.52
N PHE A 211 18.44 -18.97 -29.16
CA PHE A 211 18.54 -18.89 -30.61
C PHE A 211 19.67 -19.79 -31.09
N LYS A 212 19.44 -20.54 -32.17
CA LYS A 212 20.46 -21.43 -32.73
C LYS A 212 21.45 -20.68 -33.62
N SER A 213 21.06 -19.51 -34.15
CA SER A 213 21.92 -18.64 -34.95
C SER A 213 21.61 -17.16 -34.75
N VAL A 214 22.58 -16.31 -35.08
CA VAL A 214 22.43 -14.84 -35.07
C VAL A 214 21.33 -14.39 -36.06
N GLU A 215 21.17 -15.09 -37.17
CA GLU A 215 20.15 -14.81 -38.19
C GLU A 215 18.73 -15.10 -37.69
N GLU A 216 18.54 -16.19 -36.95
CA GLU A 216 17.25 -16.52 -36.34
C GLU A 216 16.79 -15.41 -35.39
N TYR A 217 17.73 -14.90 -34.58
CA TYR A 217 17.50 -13.78 -33.68
C TYR A 217 17.17 -12.48 -34.43
N GLN A 218 17.95 -12.15 -35.47
CA GLN A 218 17.70 -10.96 -36.29
C GLN A 218 16.34 -11.03 -36.99
N ARG A 219 15.95 -12.19 -37.50
CA ARG A 219 14.63 -12.39 -38.13
C ARG A 219 13.49 -12.16 -37.14
N GLN A 220 13.61 -12.64 -35.90
CA GLN A 220 12.60 -12.37 -34.87
C GLN A 220 12.54 -10.87 -34.51
N ARG A 221 13.70 -10.21 -34.38
CA ARG A 221 13.79 -8.78 -34.07
C ARG A 221 13.22 -7.89 -35.17
N LYS A 222 13.43 -8.25 -36.45
CA LYS A 222 12.89 -7.50 -37.61
C LYS A 222 11.35 -7.44 -37.62
N ASN A 223 10.69 -8.44 -37.04
CA ASN A 223 9.23 -8.50 -36.96
C ASN A 223 8.64 -7.74 -35.75
N GLN A 224 9.48 -7.19 -34.87
CA GLN A 224 9.03 -6.43 -33.70
C GLN A 224 8.94 -4.94 -34.06
N ASN A 225 7.78 -4.33 -33.80
CA ASN A 225 7.61 -2.88 -33.94
C ASN A 225 7.93 -2.21 -32.59
N PHE A 226 8.93 -1.33 -32.58
CA PHE A 226 9.38 -0.61 -31.38
C PHE A 226 8.80 0.81 -31.28
N LYS A 227 7.81 1.16 -32.11
CA LYS A 227 7.16 2.47 -32.04
C LYS A 227 6.19 2.48 -30.85
N ILE A 228 6.41 3.43 -29.94
CA ILE A 228 5.52 3.72 -28.82
C ILE A 228 4.13 4.02 -29.38
N THR A 229 3.13 3.24 -28.98
CA THR A 229 1.74 3.51 -29.33
C THR A 229 1.24 4.75 -28.58
N PRO A 230 0.25 5.50 -29.10
CA PRO A 230 -0.32 6.65 -28.38
C PRO A 230 -0.82 6.30 -26.97
N GLU A 231 -1.34 5.08 -26.77
CA GLU A 231 -1.77 4.58 -25.47
C GLU A 231 -0.58 4.34 -24.52
N GLU A 232 0.51 3.74 -25.00
CA GLU A 232 1.74 3.55 -24.21
C GLU A 232 2.39 4.90 -23.84
N ALA A 233 2.39 5.88 -24.75
CA ALA A 233 2.88 7.23 -24.46
C ALA A 233 2.09 7.89 -23.33
N MET A 234 0.75 7.76 -23.34
CA MET A 234 -0.11 8.28 -22.28
C MET A 234 0.16 7.58 -20.94
N LYS A 235 0.34 6.26 -20.93
CA LYS A 235 0.69 5.50 -19.71
C LYS A 235 2.04 5.93 -19.14
N MET A 236 3.04 6.14 -20.00
CA MET A 236 4.35 6.64 -19.61
C MET A 236 4.26 8.05 -19.01
N GLU A 237 3.44 8.94 -19.58
CA GLU A 237 3.23 10.28 -19.04
C GLU A 237 2.55 10.24 -17.66
N ILE A 238 1.53 9.39 -17.49
CA ILE A 238 0.87 9.18 -16.20
C ILE A 238 1.88 8.68 -15.15
N LYS A 239 2.65 7.64 -15.48
CA LYS A 239 3.67 7.09 -14.59
C LYS A 239 4.70 8.14 -14.19
N LYS A 240 5.16 8.95 -15.14
CA LYS A 240 6.11 10.05 -14.87
C LYS A 240 5.52 11.10 -13.91
N LYS A 241 4.24 11.45 -14.05
CA LYS A 241 3.54 12.36 -13.11
C LYS A 241 3.43 11.74 -11.71
N GLU A 242 3.14 10.45 -11.63
CA GLU A 242 3.09 9.73 -10.35
C GLU A 242 4.46 9.71 -9.66
N GLU A 243 5.53 9.42 -10.40
CA GLU A 243 6.90 9.43 -9.89
C GLU A 243 7.32 10.81 -9.39
N LEU A 244 6.99 11.88 -10.14
CA LEU A 244 7.28 13.25 -9.72
C LEU A 244 6.54 13.62 -8.43
N ALA A 245 5.26 13.26 -8.33
CA ALA A 245 4.48 13.47 -7.10
C ALA A 245 5.00 12.64 -5.92
N MET A 246 5.53 11.43 -6.16
CA MET A 246 6.20 10.62 -5.13
C MET A 246 7.50 11.26 -4.66
N GLU A 247 8.31 11.80 -5.59
CA GLU A 247 9.57 12.47 -5.25
C GLU A 247 9.34 13.77 -4.47
N GLU A 248 8.34 14.57 -4.84
CA GLU A 248 7.94 15.76 -4.08
C GLU A 248 7.56 15.41 -2.64
N LYS A 249 6.75 14.35 -2.45
CA LYS A 249 6.39 13.85 -1.12
C LYS A 249 7.62 13.39 -0.35
N ARG A 250 8.55 12.68 -1.01
CA ARG A 250 9.79 12.21 -0.39
C ARG A 250 10.61 13.39 0.13
N ARG A 251 10.84 14.42 -0.71
CA ARG A 251 11.54 15.65 -0.33
C ARG A 251 10.87 16.37 0.84
N TYR A 252 9.55 16.45 0.82
CA TYR A 252 8.77 17.02 1.94
C TYR A 252 9.02 16.24 3.23
N TYR A 253 9.00 14.90 3.20
CA TYR A 253 9.26 14.09 4.40
C TYR A 253 10.69 14.22 4.91
N VAL A 254 11.70 14.30 4.02
CA VAL A 254 13.08 14.59 4.41
C VAL A 254 13.14 15.91 5.18
N SER A 255 12.66 17.00 4.58
CA SER A 255 12.70 18.32 5.21
C SER A 255 11.94 18.37 6.55
N LYS A 256 10.79 17.69 6.63
CA LYS A 256 10.00 17.58 7.86
C LYS A 256 10.76 16.81 8.95
N ASN A 257 11.40 15.71 8.58
CA ASN A 257 12.18 14.90 9.51
C ASN A 257 13.41 15.66 10.01
N ASP A 258 14.14 16.34 9.13
CA ASP A 258 15.32 17.14 9.51
C ASP A 258 14.96 18.20 10.55
N ARG A 259 13.87 18.95 10.33
CA ARG A 259 13.35 19.94 11.31
C ARG A 259 12.96 19.29 12.64
N LYS A 260 12.42 18.08 12.61
CA LYS A 260 12.05 17.34 13.84
C LYS A 260 13.28 16.87 14.59
N ILE A 261 14.28 16.34 13.89
CA ILE A 261 15.57 15.93 14.43
C ILE A 261 16.27 17.12 15.07
N GLU A 262 16.33 18.25 14.36
CA GLU A 262 16.92 19.48 14.86
C GLU A 262 16.27 19.95 16.17
N LYS A 263 14.93 19.98 16.23
CA LYS A 263 14.21 20.35 17.46
C LYS A 263 14.53 19.42 18.63
N LYS A 264 14.51 18.10 18.39
CA LYS A 264 14.84 17.09 19.41
C LYS A 264 16.29 17.20 19.88
N PHE A 265 17.22 17.44 18.96
CA PHE A 265 18.64 17.63 19.26
C PHE A 265 18.88 18.87 20.11
N ARG A 266 18.30 20.02 19.72
CA ARG A 266 18.39 21.26 20.51
C ARG A 266 17.78 21.10 21.91
N SER A 267 16.63 20.42 22.00
CA SER A 267 16.01 20.09 23.28
C SER A 267 16.94 19.24 24.14
N PHE A 268 17.56 18.20 23.59
CA PHE A 268 18.52 17.36 24.31
C PHE A 268 19.75 18.13 24.80
N GLN A 269 20.34 18.96 23.94
CA GLN A 269 21.50 19.79 24.28
C GLN A 269 21.24 20.73 25.46
N ASN A 270 20.05 21.33 25.53
CA ASN A 270 19.68 22.19 26.66
C ASN A 270 19.55 21.43 27.99
N HIS A 271 19.35 20.11 27.96
CA HIS A 271 19.23 19.27 29.16
C HIS A 271 20.57 18.70 29.64
N LEU A 272 21.61 18.74 28.81
CA LEU A 272 22.97 18.41 29.22
C LEU A 272 23.55 19.59 29.99
N GLN A 273 23.69 19.45 31.31
CA GLN A 273 24.46 20.40 32.10
C GLN A 273 25.93 19.95 32.11
N PHE A 274 26.82 20.83 31.65
CA PHE A 274 28.25 20.73 31.89
C PHE A 274 28.61 21.45 33.19
#